data_AF-A0A2S5RFS3-F1
#
_entry.id   AF-A0A2S5RFS3-F1
#
_cell.length_a   1.000
_cell.length_b   1.000
_cell.length_c   1.000
_cell.angle_alpha   90.00
_cell.angle_beta   90.00
_cell.angle_gamma   90.00
#
_symmetry.space_group_name_H-M   'P 1'
#
loop_
_entity.id
_entity.type
_entity.pdbx_description
1 polymer ?
#
loop_
_entity_poly.entity_id
_entity_poly.type
_entity_poly.pdbx_seq_one_letter_code
_entity_poly.pdbx_strand_id
1 'polypeptide(L)'
;MKKLLTIFGSVGIMVLSASTLTACTNRIPPKDRSDTLAEEAQDQLNNLKNINTVVTGERLQLGVLENNNQQVIRDKFYNKNKDLGFERDDFMVSKWTLTSAKISQFKGYSGEIIVEFQVLENLIVKTDLGTIPNNSYTTIENKIIDINKEANPNNPIKHGDFVITNINHDRAIVQAYADADAFITVTFKVSK
;
A
#
# COMPACT_ATOMS: atom_id res chain seq x y z
N MET A 1 -26.50 -13.93 35.09
CA MET A 1 -25.72 -12.74 34.74
C MET A 1 -24.81 -13.06 33.56
N LYS A 2 -24.76 -12.13 32.59
CA LYS A 2 -23.87 -11.99 31.41
C LYS A 2 -23.90 -13.06 30.30
N LYS A 3 -24.47 -12.60 29.18
CA LYS A 3 -24.39 -13.12 27.80
C LYS A 3 -22.93 -13.13 27.32
N LEU A 4 -22.56 -14.10 26.48
CA LEU A 4 -21.57 -13.85 25.45
C LEU A 4 -22.08 -14.37 24.10
N LEU A 5 -22.19 -13.43 23.18
CA LEU A 5 -22.68 -13.55 21.81
C LEU A 5 -21.46 -13.68 20.90
N THR A 6 -21.52 -14.70 20.04
CA THR A 6 -21.07 -14.82 18.64
C THR A 6 -20.14 -13.76 18.02
N ILE A 7 -19.18 -14.20 17.19
CA ILE A 7 -19.09 -13.87 15.75
C ILE A 7 -18.22 -14.93 15.05
N PHE A 8 -18.81 -15.55 14.02
CA PHE A 8 -18.15 -16.41 13.05
C PHE A 8 -17.25 -15.57 12.13
N GLY A 9 -15.96 -15.92 12.05
CA GLY A 9 -15.11 -15.56 10.91
C GLY A 9 -15.12 -16.72 9.94
N SER A 10 -15.90 -16.62 8.86
CA SER A 10 -16.01 -17.57 7.78
C SER A 10 -14.68 -17.70 7.05
N VAL A 11 -14.00 -18.84 7.22
CA VAL A 11 -12.96 -19.29 6.28
C VAL A 11 -13.71 -19.79 5.05
N GLY A 12 -13.69 -19.00 3.97
CA GLY A 12 -14.20 -19.41 2.68
C GLY A 12 -13.31 -20.52 2.11
N ILE A 13 -13.70 -21.78 2.33
CA ILE A 13 -13.12 -22.93 1.64
C ILE A 13 -13.73 -22.96 0.24
N MET A 14 -12.96 -22.52 -0.77
CA MET A 14 -13.32 -22.77 -2.16
C MET A 14 -13.15 -24.26 -2.45
N VAL A 15 -14.28 -24.95 -2.61
CA VAL A 15 -14.37 -26.32 -3.10
C VAL A 15 -13.96 -26.32 -4.59
N LEU A 16 -12.83 -26.94 -4.91
CA LEU A 16 -12.49 -27.30 -6.28
C LEU A 16 -13.02 -28.71 -6.59
N SER A 17 -13.65 -28.81 -7.74
CA SER A 17 -14.41 -29.94 -8.25
C SER A 17 -13.58 -31.21 -8.45
N ALA A 18 -14.19 -32.34 -8.11
CA ALA A 18 -13.65 -33.68 -8.30
C ALA A 18 -13.45 -34.00 -9.78
N SER A 19 -12.27 -34.51 -10.13
CA SER A 19 -12.03 -35.30 -11.34
C SER A 19 -11.53 -36.67 -10.91
N THR A 20 -12.19 -37.71 -11.41
CA THR A 20 -12.10 -39.11 -10.98
C THR A 20 -10.70 -39.70 -11.14
N LEU A 21 -10.12 -40.20 -10.04
CA LEU A 21 -8.99 -41.13 -10.08
C LEU A 21 -9.50 -42.57 -10.09
N THR A 22 -9.17 -43.28 -11.16
CA THR A 22 -9.33 -44.73 -11.29
C THR A 22 -8.65 -45.44 -10.12
N ALA A 23 -9.42 -46.32 -9.46
CA ALA A 23 -9.04 -47.05 -8.27
C ALA A 23 -7.90 -48.05 -8.53
N CYS A 24 -6.81 -47.92 -7.77
CA CYS A 24 -5.99 -49.06 -7.38
C CYS A 24 -6.23 -49.31 -5.89
N THR A 25 -6.77 -50.49 -5.62
CA THR A 25 -7.28 -50.98 -4.35
C THR A 25 -6.17 -51.05 -3.29
N ASN A 26 -6.30 -50.29 -2.21
CA ASN A 26 -5.86 -50.70 -0.88
C ASN A 26 -6.73 -50.01 0.16
N ARG A 27 -7.48 -50.81 0.92
CA ARG A 27 -8.39 -50.38 1.97
C ARG A 27 -7.59 -49.83 3.14
N ILE A 28 -7.46 -48.51 3.21
CA ILE A 28 -7.25 -47.78 4.46
C ILE A 28 -8.64 -47.20 4.81
N PRO A 29 -9.15 -47.39 6.04
CA PRO A 29 -10.45 -46.84 6.43
C PRO A 29 -10.47 -45.31 6.27
N PRO A 30 -11.59 -44.71 5.85
CA PRO A 30 -11.68 -43.30 5.43
C PRO A 30 -11.54 -42.27 6.56
N LYS A 31 -11.19 -42.69 7.78
CA LYS A 31 -11.07 -41.84 8.97
C LYS A 31 -9.62 -41.38 9.23
N ASP A 32 -8.61 -42.15 8.81
CA ASP A 32 -7.19 -41.82 9.08
C ASP A 32 -6.62 -40.76 8.14
N ARG A 33 -7.15 -40.64 6.91
CA ARG A 33 -6.58 -39.73 5.91
C ARG A 33 -6.87 -38.25 6.18
N SER A 34 -7.97 -37.90 6.85
CA SER A 34 -8.24 -36.49 7.19
C SER A 34 -7.30 -35.96 8.26
N ASP A 35 -6.98 -36.82 9.23
CA ASP A 35 -6.18 -36.45 10.40
C ASP A 35 -4.72 -36.29 9.98
N THR A 36 -4.20 -37.19 9.13
CA THR A 36 -2.87 -37.05 8.52
C THR A 36 -2.75 -35.83 7.61
N LEU A 37 -3.75 -35.53 6.77
CA LEU A 37 -3.72 -34.35 5.89
C LEU A 37 -3.80 -33.03 6.67
N ALA A 38 -4.54 -33.00 7.77
CA ALA A 38 -4.62 -31.83 8.65
C ALA A 38 -3.31 -31.61 9.42
N GLU A 39 -2.66 -32.69 9.89
CA GLU A 39 -1.37 -32.64 10.56
C GLU A 39 -0.25 -32.20 9.61
N GLU A 40 -0.20 -32.75 8.39
CA GLU A 40 0.75 -32.32 7.34
C GLU A 40 0.57 -30.85 6.94
N ALA A 41 -0.68 -30.36 6.83
CA ALA A 41 -0.96 -28.96 6.55
C ALA A 41 -0.53 -28.03 7.70
N GLN A 42 -0.70 -28.48 8.94
CA GLN A 42 -0.29 -27.71 10.13
C GLN A 42 1.23 -27.65 10.27
N ASP A 43 1.95 -28.75 9.99
CA ASP A 43 3.41 -28.79 9.97
C ASP A 43 3.99 -27.92 8.85
N GLN A 44 3.35 -27.86 7.68
CA GLN A 44 3.73 -26.92 6.62
C GLN A 44 3.53 -25.47 7.05
N LEU A 45 2.44 -25.16 7.78
CA LEU A 45 2.18 -23.81 8.29
C LEU A 45 3.20 -23.39 9.37
N ASN A 46 3.57 -24.30 10.27
CA ASN A 46 4.52 -24.05 11.36
C ASN A 46 5.96 -23.82 10.85
N ASN A 47 6.27 -24.32 9.64
CA ASN A 47 7.58 -24.16 9.01
C ASN A 47 7.67 -22.93 8.08
N LEU A 48 6.60 -22.14 7.94
CA LEU A 48 6.66 -20.93 7.13
C LEU A 48 7.57 -19.88 7.77
N LYS A 49 8.51 -19.38 6.98
CA LYS A 49 9.36 -18.26 7.38
C LYS A 49 8.51 -17.04 7.71
N ASN A 50 8.86 -16.33 8.78
CA ASN A 50 8.17 -15.11 9.17
C ASN A 50 8.53 -13.96 8.22
N ILE A 51 7.53 -13.29 7.65
CA ILE A 51 7.72 -12.18 6.70
C ILE A 51 8.53 -11.02 7.29
N ASN A 52 8.46 -10.80 8.61
CA ASN A 52 9.21 -9.77 9.32
C ASN A 52 10.73 -10.03 9.35
N THR A 53 11.18 -11.20 8.89
CA THR A 53 12.62 -11.51 8.71
C THR A 53 13.12 -11.21 7.29
N VAL A 54 12.20 -10.91 6.36
CA VAL A 54 12.48 -10.69 4.94
C VAL A 54 12.23 -9.23 4.56
N VAL A 55 11.11 -8.67 5.00
CA VAL A 55 10.74 -7.28 4.74
C VAL A 55 11.06 -6.45 5.98
N THR A 56 12.18 -5.73 5.96
CA THR A 56 12.69 -4.98 7.11
C THR A 56 13.24 -3.61 6.72
N GLY A 57 13.41 -2.74 7.72
CA GLY A 57 14.05 -1.42 7.56
C GLY A 57 13.32 -0.55 6.52
N GLU A 58 14.09 0.03 5.60
CA GLU A 58 13.62 0.94 4.55
C GLU A 58 12.49 0.36 3.68
N ARG A 59 12.36 -0.97 3.60
CA ARG A 59 11.29 -1.64 2.85
C ARG A 59 9.90 -1.42 3.42
N LEU A 60 9.82 -1.07 4.70
CA LEU A 60 8.58 -0.76 5.40
C LEU A 60 8.13 0.70 5.19
N GLN A 61 9.04 1.56 4.72
CA GLN A 61 8.75 2.97 4.45
C GLN A 61 8.43 3.14 2.96
N LEU A 62 7.16 3.24 2.56
CA LEU A 62 6.80 3.31 1.13
C LEU A 62 7.09 4.67 0.48
N GLY A 63 7.49 5.66 1.28
CA GLY A 63 7.74 7.02 0.80
C GLY A 63 6.45 7.82 0.63
N VAL A 64 6.39 8.64 -0.41
CA VAL A 64 5.23 9.48 -0.74
C VAL A 64 4.39 8.78 -1.80
N LEU A 65 3.09 8.62 -1.49
CA LEU A 65 2.07 8.07 -2.38
C LEU A 65 1.23 9.20 -2.97
N GLU A 66 0.67 9.01 -4.16
CA GLU A 66 -0.31 9.93 -4.73
C GLU A 66 -1.53 10.08 -3.79
N ASN A 67 -2.11 8.96 -3.38
CA ASN A 67 -3.24 8.84 -2.47
C ASN A 67 -3.09 7.55 -1.61
N ASN A 68 -4.01 7.34 -0.66
CA ASN A 68 -4.02 6.14 0.19
C ASN A 68 -4.93 5.02 -0.34
N ASN A 69 -5.22 4.98 -1.65
CA ASN A 69 -6.00 3.89 -2.22
C ASN A 69 -5.24 2.56 -2.06
N GLN A 70 -5.99 1.51 -1.76
CA GLN A 70 -5.45 0.16 -1.52
C GLN A 70 -4.55 -0.31 -2.68
N GLN A 71 -4.94 -0.04 -3.93
CA GLN A 71 -4.17 -0.39 -5.11
C GLN A 71 -2.83 0.37 -5.18
N VAL A 72 -2.83 1.68 -4.89
CA VAL A 72 -1.60 2.51 -4.88
C VAL A 72 -0.63 2.01 -3.82
N ILE A 73 -1.12 1.74 -2.61
CA ILE A 73 -0.32 1.17 -1.52
C ILE A 73 0.27 -0.18 -1.93
N ARG A 74 -0.56 -1.08 -2.48
CA ARG A 74 -0.13 -2.41 -2.92
C ARG A 74 0.95 -2.32 -4.00
N ASP A 75 0.73 -1.48 -5.00
CA ASP A 75 1.64 -1.30 -6.12
C ASP A 75 2.97 -0.69 -5.67
N LYS A 76 2.93 0.27 -4.75
CA LYS A 76 4.15 0.84 -4.17
C LYS A 76 4.94 -0.18 -3.36
N PHE A 77 4.25 -0.93 -2.49
CA PHE A 77 4.87 -1.99 -1.72
C PHE A 77 5.51 -3.05 -2.64
N TYR A 78 4.79 -3.49 -3.67
CA TYR A 78 5.31 -4.39 -4.71
C TYR A 78 6.59 -3.85 -5.35
N ASN A 79 6.54 -2.63 -5.89
CA ASN A 79 7.67 -2.03 -6.61
C ASN A 79 8.91 -1.89 -5.71
N LYS A 80 8.71 -1.52 -4.44
CA LYS A 80 9.79 -1.36 -3.46
C LYS A 80 10.40 -2.70 -3.02
N ASN A 81 9.66 -3.79 -3.17
CA ASN A 81 10.03 -5.13 -2.74
C ASN A 81 10.14 -6.14 -3.89
N LYS A 82 10.23 -5.66 -5.13
CA LYS A 82 10.22 -6.49 -6.34
C LYS A 82 11.38 -7.49 -6.41
N ASP A 83 12.49 -7.17 -5.77
CA ASP A 83 13.68 -8.01 -5.71
C ASP A 83 13.55 -9.20 -4.76
N LEU A 84 12.50 -9.22 -3.92
CA LEU A 84 12.18 -10.34 -3.05
C LEU A 84 11.39 -11.47 -3.76
N GLY A 85 11.03 -11.28 -5.03
CA GLY A 85 10.39 -12.29 -5.86
C GLY A 85 8.90 -12.50 -5.59
N PHE A 86 8.24 -11.58 -4.88
CA PHE A 86 6.79 -11.59 -4.72
C PHE A 86 6.09 -11.19 -6.03
N GLU A 87 4.92 -11.76 -6.29
CA GLU A 87 3.93 -11.24 -7.24
C GLU A 87 2.90 -10.35 -6.53
N ARG A 88 2.14 -9.55 -7.28
CA ARG A 88 1.14 -8.63 -6.70
C ARG A 88 0.00 -9.35 -5.98
N ASP A 89 -0.26 -10.60 -6.36
CA ASP A 89 -1.31 -11.43 -5.78
C ASP A 89 -0.79 -12.31 -4.64
N ASP A 90 0.51 -12.27 -4.33
CA ASP A 90 1.10 -13.01 -3.22
C ASP A 90 0.85 -12.33 -1.86
N PHE A 91 0.22 -11.17 -1.81
CA PHE A 91 -0.08 -10.47 -0.56
C PHE A 91 -1.27 -9.51 -0.73
N MET A 92 -1.81 -9.07 0.40
CA MET A 92 -2.97 -8.19 0.45
C MET A 92 -2.75 -7.03 1.42
N VAL A 93 -3.19 -5.84 1.03
CA VAL A 93 -3.38 -4.72 1.94
C VAL A 93 -4.71 -4.95 2.67
N SER A 94 -4.67 -5.24 3.97
CA SER A 94 -5.87 -5.66 4.74
C SER A 94 -6.48 -4.56 5.62
N LYS A 95 -5.68 -3.55 5.98
CA LYS A 95 -6.13 -2.37 6.74
C LYS A 95 -5.21 -1.19 6.41
N TRP A 96 -5.74 0.02 6.32
CA TRP A 96 -4.93 1.21 6.08
C TRP A 96 -5.53 2.46 6.72
N THR A 97 -4.67 3.44 6.93
CA THR A 97 -4.98 4.78 7.43
C THR A 97 -4.50 5.83 6.42
N LEU A 98 -4.35 7.09 6.85
CA LEU A 98 -3.78 8.14 6.01
C LEU A 98 -2.25 8.04 5.87
N THR A 99 -1.57 7.31 6.76
CA THR A 99 -0.09 7.28 6.82
C THR A 99 0.50 5.89 7.03
N SER A 100 -0.33 4.85 7.10
CA SER A 100 0.15 3.48 7.28
C SER A 100 -0.81 2.45 6.72
N ALA A 101 -0.29 1.27 6.42
CA ALA A 101 -1.07 0.11 6.02
C ALA A 101 -0.53 -1.17 6.62
N LYS A 102 -1.42 -2.14 6.81
CA LYS A 102 -1.10 -3.51 7.14
C LYS A 102 -1.10 -4.35 5.87
N ILE A 103 0.01 -5.02 5.60
CA ILE A 103 0.14 -6.01 4.53
C ILE A 103 0.17 -7.40 5.16
N SER A 104 -0.58 -8.33 4.57
CA SER A 104 -0.84 -9.66 5.13
C SER A 104 -1.05 -10.68 4.01
N GLN A 105 -1.28 -11.94 4.40
CA GLN A 105 -1.55 -13.05 3.48
C GLN A 105 -0.41 -13.30 2.48
N PHE A 106 0.83 -13.24 2.96
CA PHE A 106 2.01 -13.49 2.15
C PHE A 106 2.09 -14.97 1.75
N LYS A 107 2.04 -15.27 0.45
CA LYS A 107 2.18 -16.65 -0.06
C LYS A 107 3.53 -17.24 0.36
N GLY A 108 3.49 -18.34 1.10
CA GLY A 108 4.69 -19.02 1.59
C GLY A 108 5.36 -18.36 2.81
N TYR A 109 4.72 -17.38 3.44
CA TYR A 109 5.22 -16.74 4.66
C TYR A 109 4.14 -16.64 5.74
N SER A 110 4.59 -16.65 6.99
CA SER A 110 3.73 -16.34 8.14
C SER A 110 3.88 -14.87 8.54
N GLY A 111 2.84 -14.32 9.15
CA GLY A 111 2.86 -12.99 9.76
C GLY A 111 2.31 -11.86 8.89
N GLU A 112 2.41 -10.65 9.43
CA GLU A 112 1.93 -9.40 8.86
C GLU A 112 3.02 -8.35 9.04
N ILE A 113 3.01 -7.32 8.18
CA ILE A 113 3.88 -6.16 8.31
C ILE A 113 3.05 -4.89 8.34
N ILE A 114 3.60 -3.87 9.01
CA ILE A 114 3.08 -2.51 8.96
C ILE A 114 4.03 -1.70 8.10
N VAL A 115 3.47 -1.04 7.10
CA VAL A 115 4.18 -0.12 6.22
C VAL A 115 3.71 1.29 6.51
N GLU A 116 4.61 2.25 6.38
CA GLU A 116 4.38 3.67 6.63
C GLU A 116 4.57 4.46 5.34
N PHE A 117 3.82 5.54 5.19
CA PHE A 117 3.88 6.39 4.02
C PHE A 117 3.34 7.79 4.30
N GLN A 118 3.64 8.70 3.39
CA GLN A 118 2.98 10.00 3.29
C GLN A 118 2.08 10.01 2.05
N VAL A 119 1.07 10.88 2.05
CA VAL A 119 0.17 11.04 0.91
C VAL A 119 0.33 12.44 0.35
N LEU A 120 0.61 12.54 -0.94
CA LEU A 120 0.88 13.79 -1.65
C LEU A 120 -0.32 14.73 -1.60
N GLU A 121 -1.56 14.22 -1.72
CA GLU A 121 -2.78 15.03 -1.53
C GLU A 121 -2.87 15.65 -0.13
N ASN A 122 -2.31 15.01 0.90
CA ASN A 122 -2.25 15.55 2.26
C ASN A 122 -1.07 16.53 2.45
N LEU A 123 -0.07 16.48 1.57
CA LEU A 123 1.03 17.43 1.52
C LEU A 123 0.65 18.66 0.68
N ILE A 124 -0.03 18.51 -0.44
CA ILE A 124 -0.54 19.61 -1.27
C ILE A 124 -2.04 19.77 -1.02
N VAL A 125 -2.35 20.35 0.14
CA VAL A 125 -3.72 20.53 0.65
C VAL A 125 -4.62 21.43 -0.20
N LYS A 126 -4.05 22.16 -1.16
CA LYS A 126 -4.80 22.98 -2.11
C LYS A 126 -4.12 22.99 -3.47
N THR A 127 -4.85 22.56 -4.50
CA THR A 127 -4.38 22.52 -5.89
C THR A 127 -4.59 23.83 -6.63
N ASP A 128 -5.58 24.63 -6.24
CA ASP A 128 -5.74 25.99 -6.75
C ASP A 128 -4.87 26.97 -5.96
N LEU A 129 -3.80 27.45 -6.61
CA LEU A 129 -2.86 28.41 -6.03
C LEU A 129 -3.38 29.86 -6.09
N GLY A 130 -4.53 30.09 -6.73
CA GLY A 130 -5.10 31.40 -6.94
C GLY A 130 -4.33 32.23 -7.96
N THR A 131 -4.26 33.55 -7.73
CA THR A 131 -3.52 34.47 -8.60
C THR A 131 -2.06 34.55 -8.18
N ILE A 132 -1.14 34.42 -9.15
CA ILE A 132 0.31 34.51 -8.98
C ILE A 132 0.92 35.52 -9.96
N PRO A 133 2.08 36.13 -9.65
CA PRO A 133 2.67 37.19 -10.48
C PRO A 133 3.18 36.72 -11.84
N ASN A 134 3.59 35.46 -11.95
CA ASN A 134 4.05 34.82 -13.18
C ASN A 134 4.03 33.30 -12.97
N ASN A 135 4.23 32.53 -14.03
CA ASN A 135 4.29 31.07 -13.99
C ASN A 135 5.72 30.52 -13.85
N SER A 136 6.69 31.30 -13.35
CA SER A 136 8.04 30.76 -13.13
C SER A 136 8.01 29.65 -12.08
N TYR A 137 8.94 28.69 -12.21
CA TYR A 137 9.13 27.59 -11.26
C TYR A 137 9.18 28.12 -9.82
N THR A 138 10.02 29.11 -9.54
CA THR A 138 10.22 29.67 -8.20
C THR A 138 8.94 30.32 -7.64
N THR A 139 8.17 31.02 -8.48
CA THR A 139 6.90 31.61 -8.04
C THR A 139 5.87 30.54 -7.67
N ILE A 140 5.75 29.49 -8.47
CA ILE A 140 4.83 28.37 -8.20
C ILE A 140 5.28 27.61 -6.95
N GLU A 141 6.58 27.33 -6.82
CA GLU A 141 7.17 26.63 -5.66
C GLU A 141 6.92 27.37 -4.36
N ASN A 142 7.26 28.65 -4.31
CA ASN A 142 7.01 29.50 -3.14
C ASN A 142 5.53 29.52 -2.78
N LYS A 143 4.65 29.63 -3.79
CA LYS A 143 3.20 29.69 -3.54
C LYS A 143 2.66 28.39 -2.95
N ILE A 144 3.13 27.24 -3.44
CA ILE A 144 2.78 25.92 -2.89
C ILE A 144 3.23 25.81 -1.43
N ILE A 145 4.49 26.19 -1.15
CA ILE A 145 5.05 26.16 0.21
C ILE A 145 4.25 27.07 1.15
N ASP A 146 3.95 28.30 0.74
CA ASP A 146 3.20 29.26 1.55
C ASP A 146 1.80 28.75 1.89
N ILE A 147 1.07 28.23 0.89
CA ILE A 147 -0.27 27.66 1.08
C ILE A 147 -0.23 26.45 2.01
N ASN A 148 0.72 25.54 1.81
CA ASN A 148 0.84 24.37 2.68
C ASN A 148 1.20 24.77 4.11
N LYS A 149 2.12 25.72 4.30
CA LYS A 149 2.50 26.21 5.62
C LYS A 149 1.31 26.79 6.39
N GLU A 150 0.40 27.46 5.70
CA GLU A 150 -0.84 27.98 6.30
C GLU A 150 -1.81 26.86 6.67
N ALA A 151 -2.02 25.89 5.77
CA ALA A 151 -3.06 24.88 5.93
C ALA A 151 -2.62 23.61 6.68
N ASN A 152 -1.31 23.33 6.77
CA ASN A 152 -0.74 22.20 7.51
C ASN A 152 0.55 22.58 8.26
N PRO A 153 0.48 23.45 9.28
CA PRO A 153 1.65 23.98 9.97
C PRO A 153 2.48 22.92 10.72
N ASN A 154 1.88 21.75 11.01
CA ASN A 154 2.55 20.65 11.70
C ASN A 154 3.36 19.75 10.76
N ASN A 155 3.17 19.87 9.45
CA ASN A 155 3.94 19.12 8.45
C ASN A 155 4.23 20.01 7.23
N PRO A 156 5.05 21.06 7.40
CA PRO A 156 5.34 22.00 6.33
C PRO A 156 6.23 21.35 5.26
N ILE A 157 5.82 21.45 4.01
CA ILE A 157 6.69 21.15 2.88
C ILE A 157 7.72 22.27 2.70
N LYS A 158 8.92 21.91 2.28
CA LYS A 158 10.04 22.82 2.03
C LYS A 158 10.59 22.63 0.61
N HIS A 159 11.43 23.58 0.21
CA HIS A 159 12.20 23.44 -1.04
C HIS A 159 12.93 22.10 -1.08
N GLY A 160 12.82 21.42 -2.22
CA GLY A 160 13.42 20.10 -2.42
C GLY A 160 12.57 18.91 -1.97
N ASP A 161 11.40 19.12 -1.34
CA ASP A 161 10.48 18.01 -1.05
C ASP A 161 9.69 17.58 -2.31
N PHE A 162 9.61 18.46 -3.31
CA PHE A 162 8.93 18.23 -4.56
C PHE A 162 9.64 18.93 -5.72
N VAL A 163 9.32 18.51 -6.94
CA VAL A 163 9.72 19.13 -8.20
C VAL A 163 8.48 19.55 -8.96
N ILE A 164 8.57 20.70 -9.62
CA ILE A 164 7.53 21.20 -10.52
C ILE A 164 7.96 20.97 -11.96
N THR A 165 7.09 20.34 -12.74
CA THR A 165 7.28 20.08 -14.18
C THR A 165 6.05 20.53 -14.98
N ASN A 166 6.16 20.50 -16.30
CA ASN A 166 5.05 20.78 -17.23
C ASN A 166 4.30 22.09 -16.91
N ILE A 167 5.07 23.15 -16.63
CA ILE A 167 4.55 24.49 -16.35
C ILE A 167 3.93 25.06 -17.62
N ASN A 168 2.64 25.37 -17.54
CA ASN A 168 1.86 26.00 -18.58
C ASN A 168 1.39 27.40 -18.12
N HIS A 169 0.51 28.04 -18.88
CA HIS A 169 -0.03 29.36 -18.54
C HIS A 169 -0.87 29.35 -17.24
N ASP A 170 -1.57 28.26 -16.95
CA ASP A 170 -2.58 28.18 -15.88
C ASP A 170 -2.47 26.93 -15.00
N ARG A 171 -1.45 26.09 -15.21
CA ARG A 171 -1.26 24.84 -14.48
C ARG A 171 0.18 24.38 -14.46
N ALA A 172 0.51 23.52 -13.50
CA ALA A 172 1.78 22.79 -13.44
C ALA A 172 1.58 21.42 -12.78
N ILE A 173 2.55 20.51 -12.98
CA ILE A 173 2.58 19.22 -12.30
C ILE A 173 3.57 19.29 -11.14
N VAL A 174 3.15 18.88 -9.96
CA VAL A 174 3.97 18.77 -8.76
C VAL A 174 4.21 17.29 -8.48
N GLN A 175 5.46 16.90 -8.29
CA GLN A 175 5.87 15.51 -8.06
C GLN A 175 6.77 15.45 -6.83
N ALA A 176 6.58 14.46 -5.94
CA ALA A 176 7.42 14.31 -4.75
C ALA A 176 8.86 13.91 -5.13
N TYR A 177 9.87 14.53 -4.52
CA TYR A 177 11.28 14.33 -4.92
C TYR A 177 11.77 12.89 -4.73
N ALA A 178 11.25 12.20 -3.71
CA ALA A 178 11.63 10.83 -3.40
C ALA A 178 10.88 9.78 -4.23
N ASP A 179 9.82 10.15 -4.95
CA ASP A 179 8.91 9.20 -5.57
C ASP A 179 8.34 9.69 -6.90
N ALA A 180 8.88 9.12 -7.99
CA ALA A 180 8.51 9.50 -9.35
C ALA A 180 7.05 9.17 -9.72
N ASP A 181 6.37 8.33 -8.94
CA ASP A 181 5.02 7.87 -9.25
C ASP A 181 3.91 8.72 -8.60
N ALA A 182 4.26 9.64 -7.69
CA ALA A 182 3.30 10.48 -7.00
C ALA A 182 3.32 11.89 -7.59
N PHE A 183 2.25 12.27 -8.29
CA PHE A 183 2.11 13.61 -8.86
C PHE A 183 0.71 14.17 -8.64
N ILE A 184 0.62 15.50 -8.57
CA ILE A 184 -0.63 16.24 -8.49
C ILE A 184 -0.58 17.43 -9.44
N THR A 185 -1.72 17.75 -10.05
CA THR A 185 -1.84 18.95 -10.89
C THR A 185 -2.27 20.12 -10.03
N VAL A 186 -1.52 21.22 -10.10
CA VAL A 186 -1.90 22.51 -9.51
C VAL A 186 -2.35 23.47 -10.61
N THR A 187 -3.28 24.36 -10.28
CA THR A 187 -3.84 25.38 -11.18
C THR A 187 -3.63 26.78 -10.62
N PHE A 188 -3.53 27.78 -11.48
CA PHE A 188 -3.33 29.17 -11.08
C PHE A 188 -3.77 30.15 -12.18
N LYS A 189 -3.88 31.43 -11.81
CA LYS A 189 -4.06 32.55 -12.75
C LYS A 189 -2.83 33.45 -12.69
N VAL A 190 -2.26 33.81 -13.83
CA VAL A 190 -1.19 34.82 -13.88
C VAL A 190 -1.81 36.21 -13.87
N SER A 191 -1.40 37.07 -12.92
CA SER A 191 -1.82 38.48 -12.91
C SER A 191 -1.32 39.18 -14.17
N LYS A 192 -2.22 39.93 -14.81
CA LYS A 192 -1.91 40.76 -15.97
C LYS A 192 -1.09 41.98 -15.58
#